data_AF-A0A642C874-F1
#
_entry.id   AF-A0A642C874-F1
#
_cell.length_a   1.000
_cell.length_b   1.000
_cell.length_c   1.000
_cell.angle_alpha   90.00
_cell.angle_beta   90.00
_cell.angle_gamma   90.00
#
_symmetry.space_group_name_H-M   'P 1'
#
loop_
_entity.id
_entity.type
_entity.pdbx_description
1 polymer ?
#
loop_
_entity_poly.entity_id
_entity_poly.type
_entity_poly.pdbx_seq_one_letter_code
_entity_poly.pdbx_strand_id
1 'polypeptide(L)'
;IFTEATLPISDIQNELTGDTLNAVKLTFTNYNQTGDKKFGMAIPSTVMLVRKKFQDSFFKDNKLSDGVSSYLTSHTSSTNQYVFSNITKLVNACIAEKEEAKKNAGSSWDETKWLQENPDWNKVVLIPVLVTYDSSNTTTGQANIIRIQHDLKPGYVRLKGGSLGKTNPDYKLKLEVISTDLGLTTKSN
;
A
#
# COMPACT_ATOMS: atom_id res chain seq x y z
N ILE A 1 -2.59 -16.84 3.67
CA ILE A 1 -1.59 -16.34 2.69
C ILE A 1 -1.92 -14.88 2.42
N PHE A 2 -0.95 -13.98 2.60
CA PHE A 2 -1.08 -12.55 2.28
C PHE A 2 -0.16 -12.22 1.11
N THR A 3 -0.53 -11.25 0.28
CA THR A 3 0.35 -10.80 -0.80
C THR A 3 1.25 -9.69 -0.26
N GLU A 4 2.57 -9.88 -0.36
CA GLU A 4 3.56 -8.87 -0.02
C GLU A 4 3.94 -8.06 -1.26
N ALA A 5 4.12 -6.75 -1.09
CA ALA A 5 4.65 -5.86 -2.10
C ALA A 5 5.73 -4.96 -1.49
N THR A 6 6.83 -4.81 -2.20
CA THR A 6 7.91 -3.88 -1.86
C THR A 6 7.69 -2.58 -2.63
N LEU A 7 7.63 -1.46 -1.90
CA LEU A 7 7.49 -0.14 -2.50
C LEU A 7 8.87 0.43 -2.87
N PRO A 8 9.02 1.07 -4.04
CA PRO A 8 10.27 1.70 -4.47
C PRO A 8 10.49 3.05 -3.75
N ILE A 9 10.47 3.06 -2.42
CA ILE A 9 10.52 4.29 -1.60
C ILE A 9 11.82 5.06 -1.82
N SER A 10 12.96 4.36 -1.90
CA SER A 10 14.26 5.01 -2.15
C SER A 10 14.31 5.69 -3.51
N ASP A 11 13.72 5.08 -4.55
CA ASP A 11 13.69 5.65 -5.89
C ASP A 11 12.84 6.93 -5.92
N ILE A 12 11.66 6.89 -5.28
CA ILE A 12 10.78 8.06 -5.12
C ILE A 12 11.51 9.19 -4.38
N GLN A 13 12.19 8.87 -3.27
CA GLN A 13 12.93 9.88 -2.51
C GLN A 13 14.05 10.51 -3.34
N ASN A 14 14.81 9.70 -4.08
CA ASN A 14 15.91 10.18 -4.91
C ASN A 14 15.42 11.08 -6.05
N GLU A 15 14.36 10.69 -6.74
CA GLU A 15 13.77 11.46 -7.84
C GLU A 15 13.11 12.76 -7.37
N LEU A 16 12.62 12.80 -6.13
CA LEU A 16 11.91 13.95 -5.54
C LEU A 16 12.76 14.76 -4.56
N THR A 17 14.08 14.70 -4.67
CA THR A 17 14.98 15.43 -3.77
C THR A 17 14.76 16.94 -3.92
N GLY A 18 14.05 17.56 -2.95
CA GLY A 18 13.69 18.99 -2.97
C GLY A 18 12.23 19.29 -3.32
N ASP A 19 11.48 18.27 -3.75
CA ASP A 19 10.08 18.39 -4.15
C ASP A 19 9.11 18.01 -3.02
N THR A 20 7.88 18.51 -3.11
CA THR A 20 6.78 18.05 -2.24
C THR A 20 6.00 16.93 -2.93
N LEU A 21 5.92 15.78 -2.26
CA LEU A 21 5.10 14.65 -2.70
C LEU A 21 3.61 14.92 -2.44
N ASN A 22 2.80 15.03 -3.50
CA ASN A 22 1.37 15.37 -3.39
C ASN A 22 0.48 14.13 -3.36
N ALA A 23 0.66 13.23 -4.32
CA ALA A 23 -0.16 12.03 -4.45
C ALA A 23 0.68 10.84 -4.91
N VAL A 24 0.46 9.71 -4.26
CA VAL A 24 0.96 8.41 -4.71
C VAL A 24 -0.22 7.48 -4.87
N LYS A 25 -0.52 7.07 -6.10
CA LYS A 25 -1.57 6.12 -6.39
C LYS A 25 -0.96 4.75 -6.68
N LEU A 26 -1.35 3.76 -5.88
CA LEU A 26 -0.92 2.38 -6.03
C LEU A 26 -2.05 1.52 -6.58
N THR A 27 -1.79 0.81 -7.66
CA THR A 27 -2.79 -0.02 -8.34
C THR A 27 -2.34 -1.46 -8.44
N PHE A 28 -3.15 -2.38 -7.89
CA PHE A 28 -3.02 -3.81 -8.10
C PHE A 28 -4.04 -4.24 -9.15
N THR A 29 -3.55 -4.79 -10.26
CA THR A 29 -4.42 -5.30 -11.33
C THR A 29 -4.50 -6.81 -11.23
N ASN A 30 -5.71 -7.35 -11.33
CA ASN A 30 -5.92 -8.79 -11.32
C ASN A 30 -5.65 -9.36 -12.72
N TYR A 31 -5.28 -10.63 -12.79
CA TYR A 31 -5.35 -11.37 -14.05
C TYR A 31 -6.82 -11.55 -14.44
N ASN A 32 -7.11 -11.53 -15.74
CA ASN A 32 -8.41 -11.96 -16.23
C ASN A 32 -8.60 -13.44 -15.88
N GLN A 33 -9.58 -13.73 -15.03
CA GLN A 33 -10.03 -15.07 -14.73
C GLN A 33 -11.31 -15.30 -15.54
N THR A 34 -11.33 -16.30 -16.41
CA THR A 34 -12.55 -16.71 -17.10
C THR A 34 -13.50 -17.33 -16.07
N GLY A 35 -14.75 -16.87 -16.06
CA GLY A 35 -15.77 -17.25 -15.07
C GLY A 35 -16.24 -18.71 -15.15
N ASP A 36 -15.89 -19.44 -16.21
CA ASP A 36 -16.39 -20.80 -16.49
C ASP A 36 -15.69 -21.93 -15.72
N LYS A 37 -15.11 -21.63 -14.56
CA LYS A 37 -14.54 -22.69 -13.72
C LYS A 37 -15.63 -23.20 -12.78
N LYS A 38 -16.00 -24.47 -12.95
CA LYS A 38 -16.93 -25.24 -12.07
C LYS A 38 -16.57 -25.19 -10.57
N PHE A 39 -15.35 -24.75 -10.24
CA PHE A 39 -14.81 -24.52 -8.90
C PHE A 39 -14.11 -23.14 -8.76
N GLY A 40 -14.54 -22.15 -9.54
CA GLY A 40 -14.00 -20.80 -9.46
C GLY A 40 -14.28 -20.20 -8.09
N MET A 41 -13.23 -19.85 -7.34
CA MET A 41 -13.41 -19.13 -6.08
C MET A 41 -13.66 -17.64 -6.38
N ALA A 42 -14.38 -16.97 -5.48
CA ALA A 42 -14.71 -15.56 -5.64
C ALA A 42 -13.46 -14.67 -5.50
N ILE A 43 -13.44 -13.58 -6.27
CA ILE A 43 -12.47 -12.50 -6.07
C ILE A 43 -12.83 -11.79 -4.76
N PRO A 44 -11.87 -11.58 -3.84
CA PRO A 44 -12.13 -10.83 -2.61
C PRO A 44 -12.69 -9.44 -2.91
N SER A 45 -13.85 -9.12 -2.34
CA SER A 45 -14.54 -7.85 -2.60
C SER A 45 -13.77 -6.65 -2.04
N THR A 46 -13.13 -6.80 -0.88
CA THR A 46 -12.42 -5.74 -0.19
C THR A 46 -11.07 -6.24 0.29
N VAL A 47 -10.07 -5.39 0.14
CA VAL A 47 -8.69 -5.65 0.57
C VAL A 47 -8.17 -4.49 1.40
N MET A 48 -7.36 -4.83 2.39
CA MET A 48 -6.64 -3.91 3.24
C MET A 48 -5.16 -3.94 2.85
N LEU A 49 -4.60 -2.77 2.56
CA LEU A 49 -3.17 -2.57 2.50
C LEU A 49 -2.69 -2.20 3.89
N VAL A 50 -1.71 -2.91 4.44
CA VAL A 50 -1.12 -2.61 5.75
C VAL A 50 0.39 -2.63 5.63
N ARG A 51 1.10 -1.69 6.25
CA ARG A 51 2.57 -1.78 6.36
C ARG A 51 2.96 -3.08 7.07
N LYS A 52 3.92 -3.81 6.51
CA LYS A 52 4.28 -5.16 6.96
C LYS A 52 4.60 -5.20 8.46
N LYS A 53 5.34 -4.21 8.97
CA LYS A 53 5.69 -4.10 10.39
C LYS A 53 4.51 -3.97 11.36
N PHE A 54 3.35 -3.51 10.88
CA PHE A 54 2.15 -3.32 11.72
C PHE A 54 1.06 -4.36 11.48
N GLN A 55 1.26 -5.26 10.52
CA GLN A 55 0.30 -6.28 10.11
C GLN A 55 -0.34 -7.00 11.30
N ASP A 56 0.48 -7.54 12.21
CA ASP A 56 -0.02 -8.35 13.31
C ASP A 56 -0.80 -7.52 14.34
N SER A 57 -0.27 -6.34 14.69
CA SER A 57 -0.93 -5.44 15.65
C SER A 57 -2.27 -4.93 15.11
N PHE A 58 -2.39 -4.74 13.80
CA PHE A 58 -3.60 -4.23 13.17
C PHE A 58 -4.80 -5.13 13.48
N PHE A 59 -4.66 -6.44 13.28
CA PHE A 59 -5.75 -7.40 13.53
C PHE A 59 -5.87 -7.80 15.00
N LYS A 60 -4.77 -7.93 15.73
CA LYS A 60 -4.80 -8.28 17.17
C LYS A 60 -5.48 -7.21 18.00
N ASP A 61 -5.20 -5.94 17.70
CA ASP A 61 -5.75 -4.81 18.44
C ASP A 61 -7.09 -4.33 17.85
N ASN A 62 -7.64 -5.02 16.84
CA ASN A 62 -8.87 -4.65 16.12
C ASN A 62 -8.86 -3.21 15.58
N LYS A 63 -7.72 -2.76 15.03
CA LYS A 63 -7.57 -1.39 14.51
C LYS A 63 -8.46 -1.16 13.29
N LEU A 64 -8.87 0.09 13.11
CA LEU A 64 -9.48 0.58 11.88
C LEU A 64 -8.41 1.18 10.95
N SER A 65 -8.78 1.40 9.68
CA SER A 65 -7.92 2.07 8.71
C SER A 65 -7.55 3.47 9.21
N ASP A 66 -6.26 3.78 9.26
CA ASP A 66 -5.72 5.07 9.74
C ASP A 66 -5.35 6.03 8.61
N GLY A 67 -5.31 5.56 7.36
CA GLY A 67 -4.91 6.37 6.20
C GLY A 67 -3.44 6.79 6.20
N VAL A 68 -2.61 6.13 7.03
CA VAL A 68 -1.16 6.37 7.15
C VAL A 68 -0.40 5.07 6.99
N SER A 69 -0.71 4.09 7.83
CA SER A 69 -0.09 2.76 7.81
C SER A 69 -0.99 1.69 7.22
N SER A 70 -2.27 2.02 7.02
CA SER A 70 -3.31 1.10 6.61
C SER A 70 -4.38 1.79 5.76
N TYR A 71 -4.77 1.14 4.65
CA TYR A 71 -5.68 1.67 3.65
C TYR A 71 -6.66 0.59 3.20
N LEU A 72 -7.94 0.95 3.15
CA LEU A 72 -9.00 0.08 2.67
C LEU A 72 -9.34 0.41 1.21
N THR A 73 -9.52 -0.61 0.39
CA THR A 73 -10.08 -0.43 -0.96
C THR A 73 -10.94 -1.62 -1.37
N SER A 74 -11.87 -1.39 -2.27
CA SER A 74 -12.75 -2.41 -2.84
C SER A 74 -12.32 -2.75 -4.26
N HIS A 75 -12.62 -3.99 -4.67
CA HIS A 75 -12.41 -4.44 -6.04
C HIS A 75 -13.31 -3.66 -6.99
N THR A 76 -12.73 -3.14 -8.06
CA THR A 76 -13.46 -2.51 -9.16
C THR A 76 -13.58 -3.50 -10.30
N SER A 77 -14.77 -4.09 -10.49
CA SER A 77 -15.01 -5.12 -11.51
C SER A 77 -14.77 -4.65 -12.95
N SER A 78 -15.09 -3.39 -13.26
CA SER A 78 -14.96 -2.83 -14.63
C SER A 78 -13.51 -2.73 -15.10
N THR A 79 -12.58 -2.46 -14.19
CA THR A 79 -11.14 -2.36 -14.47
C THR A 79 -10.35 -3.55 -13.96
N ASN A 80 -11.01 -4.47 -13.26
CA ASN A 80 -10.47 -5.64 -12.58
C ASN A 80 -9.26 -5.32 -11.68
N GLN A 81 -9.42 -4.29 -10.82
CA GLN A 81 -8.32 -3.68 -10.06
C GLN A 81 -8.69 -3.38 -8.61
N TYR A 82 -7.66 -3.24 -7.79
CA TYR A 82 -7.70 -2.57 -6.48
C TYR A 82 -6.85 -1.31 -6.56
N VAL A 83 -7.46 -0.16 -6.30
CA VAL A 83 -6.81 1.14 -6.41
C VAL A 83 -6.73 1.78 -5.03
N PHE A 84 -5.52 2.05 -4.58
CA PHE A 84 -5.23 2.91 -3.43
C PHE A 84 -4.91 4.29 -3.97
N SER A 85 -5.90 5.18 -3.93
CA SER A 85 -5.86 6.47 -4.62
C SER A 85 -4.78 7.40 -4.12
N ASN A 86 -4.48 7.37 -2.82
CA ASN A 86 -3.44 8.20 -2.23
C ASN A 86 -2.79 7.52 -1.01
N ILE A 87 -1.56 7.05 -1.19
CA ILE A 87 -0.69 6.48 -0.14
C ILE A 87 0.50 7.40 0.20
N THR A 88 0.44 8.69 -0.15
CA THR A 88 1.52 9.66 0.13
C THR A 88 1.94 9.64 1.59
N LYS A 89 0.98 9.57 2.53
CA LYS A 89 1.28 9.53 3.97
C LYS A 89 2.09 8.28 4.36
N LEU A 90 1.81 7.14 3.73
CA LEU A 90 2.59 5.91 3.94
C LEU A 90 4.02 6.09 3.43
N VAL A 91 4.18 6.61 2.22
CA VAL A 91 5.49 6.84 1.60
C VAL A 91 6.32 7.81 2.44
N ASN A 92 5.72 8.94 2.85
CA ASN A 92 6.37 9.93 3.71
C ASN A 92 6.73 9.34 5.08
N ALA A 93 5.88 8.50 5.67
CA ALA A 93 6.22 7.83 6.93
C ALA A 93 7.43 6.89 6.79
N CYS A 94 7.54 6.16 5.67
CA CYS A 94 8.71 5.32 5.40
C CYS A 94 9.99 6.15 5.23
N ILE A 95 9.91 7.28 4.52
CA ILE A 95 11.04 8.20 4.31
C ILE A 95 11.46 8.82 5.65
N ALA A 96 10.50 9.34 6.42
CA ALA A 96 10.76 9.97 7.71
C ALA A 96 11.44 9.02 8.70
N GLU A 97 11.03 7.76 8.78
CA GLU A 97 11.65 6.74 9.64
C GLU A 97 13.13 6.51 9.29
N LYS A 98 13.45 6.46 8.00
CA LYS A 98 14.84 6.28 7.55
C LYS A 98 15.67 7.53 7.84
N GLU A 99 15.14 8.71 7.57
CA GLU A 99 15.83 9.98 7.84
C GLU A 99 16.03 10.23 9.35
N GLU A 100 15.06 9.85 10.18
CA GLU A 100 15.18 9.92 11.65
C GLU A 100 16.26 8.95 12.15
N ALA A 101 16.29 7.72 11.65
CA ALA A 101 17.35 6.76 11.99
C ALA A 101 18.73 7.26 11.55
N LYS A 102 18.83 7.85 10.36
CA LYS A 102 20.05 8.47 9.84
C LYS A 102 20.51 9.64 10.71
N LYS A 103 19.59 10.52 11.12
CA LYS A 103 19.87 11.65 12.02
C LYS A 103 20.35 11.16 13.39
N ASN A 104 19.73 10.11 13.93
CA ASN A 104 20.08 9.54 15.23
C ASN A 104 21.45 8.84 15.20
N ALA A 105 21.80 8.18 14.09
CA ALA A 105 23.10 7.54 13.92
C ALA A 105 24.23 8.55 13.62
N GLY A 106 23.90 9.71 13.03
CA GLY A 106 24.87 10.76 12.70
C GLY A 106 26.00 10.23 11.82
N SER A 107 27.25 10.45 12.23
CA SER A 107 28.45 9.99 11.53
C SER A 107 28.61 8.46 11.50
N SER A 108 27.89 7.73 12.35
CA SER A 108 27.90 6.25 12.39
C SER A 108 26.81 5.63 11.51
N TRP A 109 26.16 6.41 10.65
CA TRP A 109 25.14 5.90 9.74
C TRP A 109 25.71 4.87 8.77
N ASP A 110 25.16 3.66 8.85
CA ASP A 110 25.37 2.58 7.90
C ASP A 110 24.01 2.15 7.35
N GLU A 111 23.73 2.57 6.12
CA GLU A 111 22.48 2.25 5.44
C GLU A 111 22.32 0.74 5.22
N THR A 112 23.39 0.02 4.92
CA THR A 112 23.33 -1.43 4.66
C THR A 112 22.93 -2.17 5.92
N LYS A 113 23.54 -1.82 7.05
CA LYS A 113 23.19 -2.38 8.36
C LYS A 113 21.74 -2.05 8.74
N TRP A 114 21.33 -0.79 8.57
CA TRP A 114 19.95 -0.39 8.90
C TRP A 114 18.90 -1.12 8.07
N LEU A 115 19.16 -1.33 6.77
CA LEU A 115 18.28 -2.10 5.88
C LEU A 115 18.18 -3.58 6.28
N GLN A 116 19.27 -4.17 6.79
CA GLN A 116 19.27 -5.53 7.32
C GLN A 116 18.48 -5.65 8.62
N GLU A 117 18.56 -4.64 9.49
CA GLU A 117 17.81 -4.57 10.75
C GLU A 117 16.33 -4.23 10.53
N ASN A 118 16.00 -3.54 9.44
CA ASN A 118 14.65 -3.10 9.11
C ASN A 118 14.18 -3.63 7.75
N PRO A 119 14.20 -4.95 7.49
CA PRO A 119 13.96 -5.50 6.14
C PRO A 119 12.55 -5.22 5.59
N ASP A 120 11.61 -4.88 6.46
CA ASP A 120 10.20 -4.66 6.14
C ASP A 120 9.81 -3.17 6.09
N TRP A 121 10.78 -2.25 6.20
CA TRP A 121 10.54 -0.80 6.29
C TRP A 121 9.71 -0.24 5.12
N ASN A 122 9.99 -0.71 3.90
CA ASN A 122 9.36 -0.32 2.65
C ASN A 122 8.34 -1.35 2.14
N LYS A 123 7.91 -2.29 2.99
CA LYS A 123 7.02 -3.37 2.58
C LYS A 123 5.61 -3.16 3.09
N VAL A 124 4.67 -3.58 2.26
CA VAL A 124 3.24 -3.61 2.55
C VAL A 124 2.68 -4.99 2.26
N VAL A 125 1.60 -5.32 2.94
CA VAL A 125 0.84 -6.55 2.74
C VAL A 125 -0.59 -6.20 2.32
N LEU A 126 -1.07 -6.91 1.32
CA LEU A 126 -2.43 -6.85 0.83
C LEU A 126 -3.20 -8.05 1.37
N ILE A 127 -4.28 -7.75 2.10
CA ILE A 127 -5.00 -8.72 2.91
C ILE A 127 -6.50 -8.63 2.58
N PRO A 128 -7.14 -9.72 2.14
CA PRO A 128 -8.59 -9.81 2.07
C PRO A 128 -9.24 -9.57 3.44
N VAL A 129 -10.21 -8.67 3.51
CA VAL A 129 -10.88 -8.32 4.76
C VAL A 129 -12.40 -8.27 4.62
N LEU A 130 -13.09 -8.60 5.71
CA LEU A 130 -14.50 -8.32 5.89
C LEU A 130 -14.65 -7.06 6.74
N VAL A 131 -15.46 -6.12 6.25
CA VAL A 131 -15.73 -4.84 6.91
C VAL A 131 -17.16 -4.86 7.44
N THR A 132 -17.32 -4.57 8.73
CA THR A 132 -18.63 -4.40 9.38
C THR A 132 -18.88 -2.91 9.57
N TYR A 133 -20.08 -2.47 9.21
CA TYR A 133 -20.52 -1.10 9.36
C TYR A 133 -21.60 -1.00 10.42
N ASP A 134 -21.58 0.08 11.19
CA ASP A 134 -22.74 0.52 11.95
C ASP A 134 -23.56 1.48 11.07
N SER A 135 -24.76 1.04 10.71
CA SER A 135 -25.73 1.79 9.90
C SER A 135 -26.75 2.55 10.75
N SER A 136 -26.48 2.77 12.04
CA SER A 136 -27.36 3.47 12.97
C SER A 136 -27.68 4.93 12.58
N ASN A 137 -26.88 5.56 11.72
CA ASN A 137 -27.11 6.93 11.24
C ASN A 137 -27.88 6.95 9.91
N THR A 138 -29.21 6.82 9.99
CA THR A 138 -30.11 6.78 8.82
C THR A 138 -30.35 8.15 8.16
N THR A 139 -29.85 9.25 8.76
CA THR A 139 -30.15 10.62 8.32
C THR A 139 -29.19 11.14 7.23
N THR A 140 -27.95 10.64 7.17
CA THR A 140 -26.94 11.07 6.17
C THR A 140 -26.50 9.93 5.22
N GLY A 141 -26.95 8.70 5.45
CA GLY A 141 -26.55 7.53 4.67
C GLY A 141 -25.09 7.11 4.86
N GLN A 142 -24.36 7.72 5.80
CA GLN A 142 -22.97 7.37 6.09
C GLN A 142 -22.91 6.27 7.15
N ALA A 143 -22.50 5.08 6.72
CA ALA A 143 -22.24 3.95 7.61
C ALA A 143 -20.80 4.04 8.13
N ASN A 144 -20.62 4.04 9.44
CA ASN A 144 -19.30 4.08 10.06
C ASN A 144 -18.71 2.67 10.09
N ILE A 145 -17.44 2.52 9.70
CA ILE A 145 -16.74 1.24 9.86
C ILE A 145 -16.50 1.01 11.36
N ILE A 146 -16.99 -0.10 11.88
CA ILE A 146 -16.82 -0.48 13.29
C ILE A 146 -15.90 -1.68 13.48
N ARG A 147 -15.65 -2.45 12.42
CA ARG A 147 -14.79 -3.64 12.52
C ARG A 147 -14.20 -4.04 11.18
N ILE A 148 -12.92 -4.38 11.20
CA ILE A 148 -12.20 -4.96 10.07
C ILE A 148 -11.59 -6.28 10.54
N GLN A 149 -11.89 -7.38 9.86
CA GLN A 149 -11.38 -8.70 10.18
C GLN A 149 -10.90 -9.42 8.92
N HIS A 150 -10.09 -10.45 9.05
CA HIS A 150 -9.72 -11.29 7.89
C HIS A 150 -10.98 -11.85 7.21
N ASP A 151 -11.00 -11.78 5.88
CA ASP A 151 -11.99 -12.54 5.12
C ASP A 151 -11.53 -14.00 5.04
N LEU A 152 -12.22 -14.88 5.76
CA LEU A 152 -11.95 -16.31 5.80
C LEU A 152 -12.79 -17.09 4.78
N LYS A 153 -13.58 -16.41 3.95
CA LYS A 153 -14.32 -17.06 2.88
C LYS A 153 -13.34 -17.59 1.83
N PRO A 154 -13.63 -18.76 1.20
CA PRO A 154 -12.81 -19.27 0.12
C PRO A 154 -12.86 -18.30 -1.06
N GLY A 155 -11.77 -17.55 -1.22
CA GLY A 155 -11.60 -16.54 -2.27
C GLY A 155 -10.13 -16.40 -2.61
N TYR A 156 -9.83 -16.28 -3.90
CA TYR A 156 -8.48 -15.94 -4.35
C TYR A 156 -8.54 -15.17 -5.64
N VAL A 157 -7.52 -14.34 -5.84
CA VAL A 157 -7.29 -13.71 -7.12
C VAL A 157 -5.81 -13.72 -7.41
N ARG A 158 -5.47 -13.92 -8.69
CA ARG A 158 -4.09 -13.77 -9.14
C ARG A 158 -3.87 -12.30 -9.49
N LEU A 159 -2.86 -11.69 -8.89
CA LEU A 159 -2.47 -10.31 -9.17
C LEU A 159 -1.34 -10.27 -10.18
N LYS A 160 -1.39 -9.33 -11.12
CA LYS A 160 -0.24 -8.97 -11.97
C LYS A 160 0.91 -8.51 -11.08
N GLY A 161 2.14 -8.84 -11.47
CA GLY A 161 3.35 -8.54 -10.72
C GLY A 161 4.24 -9.76 -10.55
N GLY A 162 5.08 -9.74 -9.51
CA GLY A 162 6.02 -10.83 -9.20
C GLY A 162 7.05 -11.06 -10.30
N SER A 163 7.52 -12.29 -10.44
CA SER A 163 8.58 -12.65 -11.40
C SER A 163 8.19 -12.35 -12.86
N LEU A 164 6.90 -12.46 -13.21
CA LEU A 164 6.42 -12.14 -14.56
C LEU A 164 6.46 -10.65 -14.85
N GLY A 165 6.22 -9.80 -13.84
CA GLY A 165 6.35 -8.35 -13.99
C GLY A 165 7.80 -7.87 -14.19
N LYS A 166 8.79 -8.70 -13.82
CA LYS A 166 10.21 -8.38 -14.07
C LYS A 166 10.58 -8.52 -15.54
N THR A 167 10.01 -9.49 -16.24
CA THR A 167 10.34 -9.80 -17.64
C THR A 167 9.35 -9.22 -18.64
N ASN A 168 8.11 -8.94 -18.21
CA ASN A 168 7.06 -8.43 -19.10
C ASN A 168 6.41 -7.15 -18.56
N PRO A 169 6.52 -6.01 -19.28
CA PRO A 169 5.92 -4.73 -18.92
C PRO A 169 4.40 -4.78 -18.65
N ASP A 170 3.64 -5.61 -19.36
CA ASP A 170 2.17 -5.70 -19.23
C ASP A 170 1.69 -6.28 -17.89
N TYR A 171 2.64 -6.87 -17.15
CA TYR A 171 2.43 -7.49 -15.84
C TYR A 171 3.12 -6.72 -14.71
N LYS A 172 3.65 -5.52 -14.97
CA LYS A 172 4.19 -4.65 -13.92
C LYS A 172 3.06 -4.11 -13.04
N LEU A 173 3.35 -4.00 -11.74
CA LEU A 173 2.53 -3.21 -10.83
C LEU A 173 2.64 -1.73 -11.19
N LYS A 174 1.55 -0.99 -11.04
CA LYS A 174 1.50 0.44 -11.39
C LYS A 174 1.53 1.29 -10.13
N LEU A 175 2.48 2.22 -10.10
CA LEU A 175 2.59 3.27 -9.11
C LEU A 175 2.66 4.61 -9.86
N GLU A 176 1.73 5.51 -9.57
CA GLU A 176 1.68 6.85 -10.15
C GLU A 176 2.05 7.84 -9.05
N VAL A 177 3.04 8.69 -9.30
CA VAL A 177 3.56 9.67 -8.36
C VAL A 177 3.35 11.06 -8.94
N ILE A 178 2.74 11.95 -8.15
CA ILE A 178 2.51 13.34 -8.48
C ILE A 178 3.24 14.18 -7.43
N SER A 179 4.17 15.02 -7.86
CA SER A 179 4.92 15.97 -7.03
C SER A 179 4.75 17.40 -7.54
N THR A 180 5.12 18.36 -6.71
CA THR A 180 5.30 19.76 -7.11
C THR A 180 6.74 20.15 -6.85
N ASP A 181 7.43 20.54 -7.92
CA ASP A 181 8.72 21.20 -7.87
C ASP A 181 8.51 22.66 -7.44
N LEU A 182 9.14 23.06 -6.34
CA LEU A 182 9.08 24.41 -5.79
C LEU A 182 10.20 25.32 -6.31
N GLY A 183 11.06 24.85 -7.21
CA GLY A 183 11.99 25.68 -7.97
C GLY A 183 13.00 26.45 -7.12
N LEU A 184 13.35 25.97 -5.92
CA LEU A 184 14.37 26.62 -5.07
C LEU A 184 15.78 26.27 -5.55
N THR A 185 16.10 26.67 -6.78
CA THR A 185 17.50 26.83 -7.21
C THR A 185 17.99 28.20 -6.79
N THR A 186 18.36 28.38 -5.52
CA THR A 186 19.33 29.43 -5.19
C THR A 186 20.71 28.94 -5.61
N LYS A 187 21.05 29.09 -6.89
CA LYS A 187 22.45 29.17 -7.29
C LYS A 187 22.97 30.49 -6.76
N SER A 188 23.65 30.46 -5.61
CA SER A 188 24.51 31.56 -5.18
C SER A 188 25.87 31.40 -5.86
N ASN A 189 26.33 32.51 -6.46
CA ASN A 189 27.52 32.73 -7.29
C ASN A 189 28.73 31.82 -7.08
#